data_AF-A0AA96MI27-F1
#
_entry.id   AF-A0AA96MI27-F1
#
_cell.length_a   1.000
_cell.length_b   1.000
_cell.length_c   1.000
_cell.angle_alpha   90.00
_cell.angle_beta   90.00
_cell.angle_gamma   90.00
#
_symmetry.space_group_name_H-M   'P 1'
#
loop_
_entity.id
_entity.type
_entity.pdbx_description
1 polymer ?
#
loop_
_entity_poly.entity_id
_entity_poly.type
_entity_poly.pdbx_seq_one_letter_code
_entity_poly.pdbx_strand_id
1 'polypeptide(L)' 'MKILSIYILFAALTMFIIIVVDVLSGIRLSDSLHSFYSVFRTTTMLETVCMISFLLLPVVQVAASAVKRRRSR' A
#
# COMPACT_ATOMS: atom_id res chain seq x y z
N MET A 1 -9.21 -0.75 15.36
CA MET A 1 -7.87 -1.36 15.29
C MET A 1 -7.83 -2.60 14.39
N LYS A 2 -8.87 -3.46 14.37
CA LYS A 2 -8.96 -4.63 13.47
C LYS A 2 -8.93 -4.29 11.97
N ILE A 3 -9.67 -3.27 11.54
CA ILE A 3 -9.75 -2.91 10.11
C ILE A 3 -8.40 -2.43 9.56
N LEU A 4 -7.71 -1.52 10.27
CA LEU A 4 -6.39 -1.02 9.88
C LEU A 4 -5.36 -2.16 9.82
N SER A 5 -5.41 -3.08 10.79
CA SER A 5 -4.55 -4.26 10.80
C SER A 5 -4.79 -5.17 9.60
N ILE A 6 -6.03 -5.30 9.14
CA ILE A 6 -6.37 -6.06 7.93
C ILE A 6 -5.81 -5.37 6.69
N TYR A 7 -5.90 -4.04 6.58
CA TYR A 7 -5.31 -3.29 5.46
C TYR A 7 -3.79 -3.42 5.41
N ILE A 8 -3.10 -3.33 6.56
CA ILE A 8 -1.64 -3.53 6.65
C ILE A 8 -1.27 -4.97 6.28
N LEU A 9 -2.03 -5.96 6.77
CA LEU A 9 -1.85 -7.36 6.43
C LEU A 9 -2.03 -7.58 4.92
N PHE A 10 -3.03 -6.95 4.31
CA PHE A 10 -3.28 -7.05 2.87
C PHE A 10 -2.16 -6.43 2.05
N ALA A 11 -1.64 -5.27 2.46
CA ALA A 11 -0.50 -4.63 1.82
C ALA A 11 0.77 -5.52 1.89
N ALA A 12 1.04 -6.10 3.06
CA ALA A 12 2.16 -7.04 3.23
C ALA A 12 1.98 -8.32 2.39
N LEU A 13 0.77 -8.85 2.32
CA LEU A 13 0.45 -10.03 1.52
C LEU A 13 0.63 -9.76 0.02
N THR A 14 0.14 -8.62 -0.46
CA THR A 14 0.32 -8.19 -1.86
C THR A 14 1.79 -7.99 -2.19
N MET A 15 2.55 -7.33 -1.31
CA MET A 15 3.99 -7.15 -1.51
C MET A 15 4.72 -8.50 -1.56
N PHE A 16 4.36 -9.44 -0.68
CA PHE A 16 4.93 -10.78 -0.67
C PHE A 16 4.62 -11.54 -1.97
N ILE A 17 3.37 -11.50 -2.45
CA ILE A 17 2.98 -12.15 -3.71
C ILE A 17 3.79 -11.60 -4.89
N ILE A 18 3.99 -10.28 -4.97
CA ILE A 18 4.76 -9.67 -6.05
C ILE A 18 6.22 -10.16 -6.01
N ILE A 19 6.85 -10.15 -4.84
CA ILE A 19 8.22 -10.64 -4.66
C ILE A 19 8.33 -12.13 -5.05
N VAL A 20 7.37 -12.95 -4.64
CA VAL A 20 7.35 -14.39 -4.97
C VAL A 20 7.20 -14.62 -6.47
N VAL A 21 6.28 -13.89 -7.13
CA VAL A 21 6.05 -14.00 -8.58
C VAL A 21 7.29 -13.59 -9.36
N ASP A 22 7.98 -12.52 -8.96
CA ASP A 22 9.21 -12.09 -9.62
C ASP A 22 10.33 -13.12 -9.47
N VAL A 23 10.52 -13.68 -8.27
CA VAL A 23 11.53 -14.72 -8.01
C VAL A 23 11.21 -16.00 -8.80
N LEU A 24 9.93 -16.42 -8.86
CA LEU A 24 9.50 -17.53 -9.70
C LEU A 24 9.73 -17.27 -11.19
N SER A 25 9.68 -16.00 -11.62
CA SER A 25 9.94 -15.58 -12.99
C SER A 25 11.44 -15.50 -13.32
N GLY A 26 12.32 -15.88 -12.39
CA GLY A 26 13.77 -15.86 -12.57
C GLY A 26 14.41 -14.49 -12.39
N ILE A 27 13.64 -13.49 -11.92
CA ILE A 27 14.14 -12.14 -11.65
C ILE A 27 14.86 -12.16 -10.30
N ARG A 28 16.06 -11.58 -10.26
CA ARG A 28 16.82 -11.45 -9.01
C ARG A 28 16.10 -10.48 -8.07
N LEU A 29 16.08 -10.79 -6.77
CA LEU A 29 15.47 -9.94 -5.72
C LEU A 29 15.89 -8.46 -5.81
N SER A 30 17.14 -8.19 -6.17
CA SER A 30 17.67 -6.84 -6.38
C SER A 30 17.07 -6.12 -7.60
N ASP A 31 16.77 -6.86 -8.67
CA ASP A 31 16.12 -6.32 -9.86
C ASP A 31 14.61 -6.15 -9.67
N SER A 32 13.96 -6.98 -8.85
CA SER A 32 12.56 -6.78 -8.44
C SER A 32 12.36 -5.45 -7.71
N LEU A 33 13.23 -5.13 -6.76
CA LEU A 33 13.20 -3.85 -6.05
C LEU A 33 13.47 -2.66 -7.00
N HIS A 34 14.32 -2.86 -8.01
CA HIS A 34 14.58 -1.85 -9.03
C HIS A 34 13.40 -1.71 -10.02
N SER A 35 12.69 -2.79 -10.32
CA SER A 35 11.47 -2.80 -11.13
C SER A 35 10.36 -2.02 -10.43
N PHE A 36 10.18 -2.20 -9.11
CA PHE A 36 9.31 -1.33 -8.32
C PHE A 36 9.68 0.14 -8.48
N TYR A 37 10.97 0.49 -8.35
CA TYR A 37 11.43 1.87 -8.52
C TYR A 37 11.20 2.39 -9.95
N SER A 38 11.38 1.55 -10.98
CA SER A 38 11.12 1.90 -12.38
C SER A 38 9.63 2.14 -12.64
N VAL A 39 8.75 1.30 -12.09
CA VAL A 39 7.29 1.45 -12.17
C VAL A 39 6.87 2.77 -11.55
N PHE A 40 7.39 3.10 -10.36
CA PHE A 40 7.14 4.40 -9.73
C PHE A 40 7.73 5.58 -10.52
N ARG A 41 8.80 5.36 -11.28
CA ARG A 41 9.42 6.39 -12.13
C ARG A 41 8.66 6.64 -13.44
N THR A 42 8.00 5.63 -13.99
CA THR A 42 7.15 5.75 -15.18
C THR A 42 5.72 6.20 -14.85
N THR A 43 5.34 6.14 -13.57
CA THR A 43 4.02 6.58 -13.11
C THR A 43 3.94 8.10 -13.22
N THR A 44 2.88 8.60 -13.86
CA THR A 44 2.69 10.05 -13.98
C THR A 44 2.46 10.70 -12.60
N MET A 45 2.78 11.98 -12.45
CA MET A 45 2.57 12.73 -11.19
C MET A 45 1.12 12.62 -10.69
N LEU A 46 0.15 12.56 -11.61
CA LEU A 46 -1.27 12.48 -11.30
C LEU A 46 -1.69 11.08 -10.79
N GLU A 47 -1.19 10.01 -11.41
CA GLU A 47 -1.40 8.63 -10.94
C GLU A 47 -0.80 8.42 -9.54
N THR A 48 0.37 9.00 -9.29
CA THR A 48 1.02 8.94 -7.97
C THR A 48 0.16 9.61 -6.89
N VAL A 49 -0.38 10.79 -7.17
CA VAL A 49 -1.28 11.51 -6.24
C VAL A 49 -2.58 10.72 -6.02
N CYS A 50 -3.16 10.12 -7.06
CA CYS A 50 -4.33 9.26 -6.95
C CYS A 50 -4.06 8.01 -6.09
N MET A 51 -2.94 7.32 -6.31
CA MET A 51 -2.55 6.16 -5.50
C MET A 51 -2.36 6.54 -4.04
N ILE A 52 -1.65 7.63 -3.75
CA ILE A 52 -1.42 8.12 -2.38
C ILE A 52 -2.76 8.49 -1.71
N SER A 53 -3.68 9.12 -2.43
CA SER A 53 -5.00 9.48 -1.91
C SER A 53 -5.84 8.25 -1.56
N PHE A 54 -5.83 7.22 -2.41
CA PHE A 54 -6.49 5.93 -2.14
C PHE A 54 -5.84 5.15 -1.00
N LEU A 55 -4.51 5.24 -0.86
CA LEU A 55 -3.78 4.62 0.23
C LEU A 55 -4.09 5.31 1.58
N LEU A 56 -4.25 6.64 1.58
CA LEU A 56 -4.56 7.44 2.76
C LEU A 56 -6.03 7.36 3.18
N LEU A 57 -6.95 7.08 2.26
CA LEU A 57 -8.39 6.92 2.52
C LEU A 57 -8.73 6.02 3.73
N PRO A 58 -8.21 4.78 3.84
CA PRO A 58 -8.46 3.94 5.01
C PRO A 58 -7.85 4.52 6.30
N VAL A 59 -6.73 5.25 6.22
CA VAL A 59 -6.12 5.95 7.36
C VAL A 59 -7.01 7.09 7.84
N VAL A 60 -7.54 7.90 6.91
CA VAL A 60 -8.47 9.00 7.19
C VAL A 60 -9.77 8.47 7.79
N GLN A 61 -10.32 7.37 7.27
CA GLN A 61 -11.51 6.73 7.84
C GLN A 61 -11.29 6.25 9.27
N VAL A 62 -10.11 5.69 9.57
CA VAL A 62 -9.75 5.26 10.92
C VAL A 62 -9.59 6.46 11.86
N ALA A 63 -8.94 7.53 11.40
CA ALA A 63 -8.80 8.78 12.17
C ALA A 63 -10.16 9.44 12.45
N ALA A 64 -11.02 9.57 11.44
CA ALA A 64 -12.36 10.12 11.56
C ALA A 64 -13.23 9.31 12.54
N SER A 65 -13.14 7.98 12.47
CA SER A 65 -13.85 7.07 13.40
C SER A 65 -13.34 7.19 14.83
N ALA A 66 -12.03 7.37 15.03
CA ALA A 66 -11.44 7.57 16.36
C ALA A 66 -11.83 8.92 16.97
N VAL A 67 -11.87 9.99 16.18
CA VAL A 67 -12.31 11.33 16.60
C VAL A 67 -13.81 11.32 16.94
N LYS A 68 -14.66 10.70 16.11
CA LYS A 68 -16.10 10.56 16.38
C LYS A 68 -16.36 9.79 17.68
N ARG A 69 -15.59 8.74 17.96
CA ARG A 69 -15.72 7.94 19.19
C ARG A 69 -15.29 8.69 20.45
N ARG A 70 -14.34 9.64 20.36
CA ARG A 70 -13.97 10.55 21.45
C ARG A 70 -15.01 11.64 21.70
N ARG A 71 -15.75 12.07 20.67
CA ARG A 71 -16.76 13.14 20.79
C ARG A 71 -18.11 12.65 21.35
N SER A 72 -18.36 11.35 21.30
CA SER A 72 -19.61 10.70 21.77
C SER A 72 -19.52 10.19 23.22
N ARG A 73 -18.40 10.39 23.90
CA ARG A 73 -18.15 9.96 25.29
C ARG A 73 -17.91 11.20 26.13
#